data_AF-A0A399FF75-F1
#
_entry.id   AF-A0A399FF75-F1
#
_cell.length_a   1.000
_cell.length_b   1.000
_cell.length_c   1.000
_cell.angle_alpha   90.00
_cell.angle_beta   90.00
_cell.angle_gamma   90.00
#
_symmetry.space_group_name_H-M   'P 1'
#
loop_
_entity.id
_entity.type
_entity.pdbx_description
1 polymer ?
#
loop_
_entity_poly.entity_id
_entity_poly.type
_entity_poly.pdbx_seq_one_letter_code
_entity_poly.pdbx_strand_id
1 'polypeptide(L)' 'MQILGGIFGVVWMIGFAGNILLFLYAEWLLIRESFWNLINPLLQLGAIIQLLTWPLFWIFVAITLIGYFGAQYFSQRA' A
#
# COMPACT_ATOMS: atom_id res chain seq x y z
N MET A 1 -22.49 -14.60 7.41
CA MET A 1 -21.55 -13.45 7.47
C MET A 1 -20.31 -13.63 6.59
N GLN A 2 -20.05 -14.83 6.03
CA GLN A 2 -18.90 -15.11 5.16
C GLN A 2 -18.79 -14.18 3.93
N ILE A 3 -19.90 -13.78 3.30
CA ILE A 3 -19.87 -12.89 2.12
C ILE A 3 -19.27 -11.52 2.47
N LEU A 4 -19.66 -10.94 3.62
CA LEU A 4 -19.10 -9.67 4.09
C LEU A 4 -17.62 -9.82 4.41
N GLY A 5 -17.21 -10.91 5.06
CA GLY A 5 -15.80 -11.23 5.29
C GLY A 5 -15.00 -11.28 3.98
N GLY A 6 -15.56 -11.90 2.93
CA GLY A 6 -14.97 -11.95 1.60
C GLY A 6 -14.82 -10.57 0.95
N ILE A 7 -15.85 -9.72 1.02
CA ILE A 7 -15.80 -8.35 0.48
C ILE A 7 -14.68 -7.55 1.16
N PHE A 8 -14.62 -7.56 2.49
CA PHE A 8 -13.57 -6.86 3.23
C PHE A 8 -12.17 -7.44 2.95
N GLY A 9 -12.06 -8.76 2.71
CA GLY A 9 -10.83 -9.38 2.24
C GLY A 9 -10.35 -8.84 0.88
N VAL A 10 -11.27 -8.61 -0.06
CA VAL A 10 -10.95 -7.97 -1.35
C VAL A 10 -10.52 -6.51 -1.15
N VAL A 11 -11.21 -5.77 -0.30
CA VAL A 11 -10.86 -4.38 0.03
C VAL A 11 -9.44 -4.30 0.61
N TRP A 12 -9.08 -5.21 1.52
CA TRP A 12 -7.73 -5.32 2.06
C TRP A 12 -6.68 -5.55 0.96
N MET A 13 -6.93 -6.49 0.05
CA MET A 13 -6.03 -6.78 -1.06
C MET A 13 -5.85 -5.58 -1.99
N ILE A 14 -6.91 -4.83 -2.29
CA ILE A 14 -6.84 -3.62 -3.12
C ILE A 14 -5.97 -2.56 -2.46
N GLY A 15 -6.18 -2.28 -1.17
CA GLY A 15 -5.37 -1.31 -0.43
C GLY A 15 -3.89 -1.70 -0.38
N PHE A 16 -3.62 -2.99 -0.15
CA PHE A 16 -2.26 -3.51 -0.10
C PHE A 16 -1.55 -3.43 -1.46
N ALA A 17 -2.21 -3.90 -2.52
CA ALA A 17 -1.68 -3.83 -3.89
C ALA A 17 -1.46 -2.38 -4.35
N GLY A 18 -2.39 -1.47 -4.02
CA GLY A 18 -2.26 -0.04 -4.32
C GLY A 18 -1.02 0.58 -3.69
N ASN A 19 -0.74 0.27 -2.42
CA ASN A 19 0.47 0.75 -1.74
C ASN A 19 1.76 0.20 -2.36
N ILE A 20 1.79 -1.08 -2.77
CA ILE A 20 2.94 -1.65 -3.48
C ILE A 20 3.19 -0.92 -4.79
N LEU A 21 2.14 -0.69 -5.57
CA LEU A 21 2.26 0.03 -6.85
C LEU A 21 2.74 1.47 -6.64
N LEU A 22 2.25 2.16 -5.62
CA LEU A 22 2.77 3.48 -5.26
C LEU A 22 4.24 3.44 -4.89
N PHE A 23 4.67 2.45 -4.11
CA PHE A 23 6.06 2.31 -3.72
C PHE A 23 6.98 2.14 -4.93
N LEU A 24 6.63 1.21 -5.83
CA LEU A 24 7.37 1.00 -7.08
C LEU A 24 7.38 2.26 -7.96
N TYR A 25 6.29 3.01 -7.98
CA TYR A 25 6.21 4.27 -8.71
C TYR A 25 7.11 5.35 -8.10
N ALA A 26 7.17 5.47 -6.78
CA ALA A 26 8.08 6.41 -6.09
C ALA A 26 9.55 6.05 -6.35
N GLU A 27 9.93 4.77 -6.27
CA GLU A 27 11.28 4.33 -6.63
C GLU A 27 11.62 4.65 -8.09
N TRP A 28 10.68 4.40 -9.01
CA TRP A 28 10.85 4.76 -10.41
C TRP A 28 11.09 6.25 -10.62
N LEU A 29 10.36 7.11 -9.89
CA LEU A 29 10.55 8.57 -9.94
C LEU A 29 11.94 9.00 -9.48
N LEU A 30 12.50 8.35 -8.46
CA LEU A 30 13.85 8.67 -7.98
C LEU A 30 14.93 8.16 -8.93
N ILE A 31 14.74 6.98 -9.55
CA ILE A 31 15.71 6.42 -10.49
C ILE A 31 15.78 7.26 -11.78
N ARG A 32 14.65 7.76 -12.29
CA ARG A 32 14.64 8.59 -13.51
C ARG A 32 15.30 9.96 -13.35
N GLU A 33 15.42 10.47 -12.12
CA GLU A 33 16.11 11.74 -11.85
C GLU A 33 17.62 11.61 -12.04
N SER A 34 18.20 10.45 -11.70
CA SER A 34 19.63 10.19 -11.88
C SER A 34 19.89 8.71 -12.02
N PHE A 35 20.57 8.31 -13.10
CA PHE A 35 20.99 6.91 -13.31
C PHE A 35 21.80 6.34 -12.14
N TRP A 36 22.56 7.19 -11.43
CA TRP A 36 23.35 6.78 -10.25
C TRP A 36 22.51 6.35 -9.05
N ASN A 37 21.22 6.72 -9.02
CA ASN A 37 20.30 6.31 -7.97
C ASN A 37 20.01 4.80 -8.01
N LEU A 38 20.25 4.12 -9.13
CA LEU A 38 20.04 2.68 -9.30
C LEU A 38 20.97 1.84 -8.41
N ILE A 39 22.14 2.37 -8.07
CA ILE A 39 23.11 1.73 -7.16
C ILE A 39 23.10 2.35 -5.75
N ASN A 40 22.20 3.30 -5.48
CA ASN A 40 22.12 3.97 -4.20
C ASN A 40 21.26 3.16 -3.22
N PRO A 41 21.85 2.55 -2.17
CA PRO A 41 21.09 1.74 -1.21
C PRO A 41 20.11 2.59 -0.38
N LEU A 42 20.29 3.90 -0.32
CA LEU A 42 19.40 4.82 0.39
C LEU A 42 18.20 5.27 -0.47
N LEU A 43 18.11 4.84 -1.74
CA LEU A 43 16.98 5.15 -2.61
C LEU A 43 15.65 4.71 -1.99
N GLN A 44 15.63 3.52 -1.39
CA GLN A 44 14.45 2.96 -0.74
C GLN A 44 13.93 3.87 0.38
N LEU A 45 14.84 4.42 1.19
CA LEU A 45 14.48 5.39 2.25
C LEU A 45 13.90 6.67 1.64
N GLY A 46 14.47 7.16 0.53
CA GLY A 46 13.93 8.29 -0.21
C GLY A 46 12.52 8.02 -0.73
N ALA A 47 12.28 6.84 -1.30
CA ALA A 47 10.96 6.44 -1.81
C ALA A 47 9.93 6.36 -0.68
N ILE A 48 10.30 5.82 0.49
CA ILE A 48 9.44 5.77 1.67
C ILE A 48 9.10 7.19 2.14
N ILE A 49 10.09 8.07 2.29
CA ILE A 49 9.86 9.46 2.71
C ILE A 49 8.92 10.15 1.73
N GLN A 50 9.13 9.97 0.42
CA GLN A 50 8.27 10.54 -0.61
C GLN A 50 6.83 10.02 -0.49
N LEU A 51 6.63 8.71 -0.29
CA LEU A 51 5.30 8.11 -0.12
C LEU A 51 4.54 8.67 1.08
N LEU A 52 5.23 8.92 2.20
CA LEU A 52 4.59 9.48 3.39
C LEU A 52 4.01 10.88 3.13
N THR A 53 4.49 11.59 2.11
CA THR A 53 3.94 12.89 1.70
C THR A 53 2.73 12.78 0.77
N TRP A 54 2.48 11.61 0.18
CA TRP A 54 1.43 11.45 -0.82
C TRP A 54 0.07 11.14 -0.17
N PRO A 55 -0.97 11.95 -0.42
CA PRO A 55 -2.30 11.70 0.13
C PRO A 55 -2.85 10.31 -0.25
N LEU A 56 -2.52 9.84 -1.46
CA LEU A 56 -2.99 8.56 -1.98
C LEU A 56 -2.40 7.36 -1.21
N PHE A 57 -1.19 7.46 -0.68
CA PHE A 57 -0.60 6.45 0.20
C PHE A 57 -1.47 6.25 1.45
N TRP A 58 -1.83 7.34 2.13
CA TRP A 58 -2.67 7.28 3.33
C TRP A 58 -4.08 6.76 3.05
N ILE A 59 -4.65 7.07 1.88
CA ILE A 59 -5.93 6.50 1.44
C ILE A 59 -5.82 4.97 1.32
N PHE A 60 -4.78 4.46 0.66
CA PHE A 60 -4.60 3.02 0.53
C PHE A 60 -4.29 2.34 1.87
N VAL A 61 -3.54 2.99 2.76
CA VAL A 61 -3.35 2.52 4.14
C VAL A 61 -4.70 2.38 4.86
N ALA A 62 -5.55 3.42 4.81
CA ALA A 62 -6.88 3.38 5.41
C ALA A 62 -7.74 2.24 4.83
N ILE A 63 -7.76 2.09 3.50
CA ILE A 63 -8.48 1.00 2.81
C ILE A 63 -7.95 -0.37 3.28
N THR A 64 -6.63 -0.53 3.38
CA THR A 64 -6.00 -1.77 3.85
C THR A 64 -6.46 -2.11 5.27
N LEU A 65 -6.40 -1.14 6.19
CA LEU A 65 -6.79 -1.35 7.59
C LEU A 65 -8.29 -1.68 7.72
N ILE A 66 -9.16 -0.93 7.04
CA ILE A 66 -10.61 -1.19 7.02
C ILE A 66 -10.90 -2.59 6.48
N GLY A 67 -10.25 -2.96 5.37
CA GLY A 67 -10.37 -4.29 4.78
C GLY A 67 -9.96 -5.39 5.77
N TYR A 68 -8.79 -5.26 6.40
CA TYR A 68 -8.25 -6.27 7.29
C TYR A 68 -9.14 -6.47 8.53
N PHE A 69 -9.47 -5.38 9.24
CA PHE A 69 -10.30 -5.46 10.45
C PHE A 69 -11.73 -5.87 10.13
N GLY A 70 -12.29 -5.40 9.02
CA GLY A 70 -13.61 -5.84 8.57
C GLY A 70 -13.63 -7.34 8.28
N ALA A 71 -12.63 -7.87 7.58
CA ALA A 71 -12.56 -9.30 7.26
C ALA A 71 -12.48 -10.15 8.53
N GLN A 72 -11.61 -9.77 9.48
CA GLN A 72 -11.46 -10.49 10.75
C GLN A 72 -12.74 -10.44 11.60
N TYR A 73 -13.40 -9.29 11.67
CA TYR A 73 -14.62 -9.13 12.46
C TYR A 73 -15.74 -10.05 11.96
N PHE A 74 -15.94 -10.12 10.64
CA PHE A 74 -17.01 -10.95 10.07
C PHE A 74 -16.65 -12.43 9.98
N SER A 75 -15.37 -12.80 9.95
CA SER A 75 -14.95 -14.20 9.99
C SER A 75 -15.14 -14.83 11.37
N GLN A 76 -15.04 -14.05 12.45
CA GLN A 76 -15.25 -14.53 13.83
C GLN A 76 -16.73 -14.69 14.21
N ARG A 77 -17.64 -14.12 13.42
CA ARG A 77 -19.10 -14.12 13.66
C ARG A 77 -19.90 -14.98 12.67
N ALA A 78 -19.20 -15.67 11.77
CA ALA A 78 -19.77 -16.59 10.79
C ALA A 78 -19.74 -18.03 11.31
#